data_AF-A0A352EFN8-F1
#
_entry.id   AF-A0A352EFN8-F1
#
_cell.length_a   1.000
_cell.length_b   1.000
_cell.length_c   1.000
_cell.angle_alpha   90.00
_cell.angle_beta   90.00
_cell.angle_gamma   90.00
#
_symmetry.space_group_name_H-M   'P 1'
#
loop_
_entity.id
_entity.type
_entity.pdbx_description
1 polymer ?
#
loop_
_entity_poly.entity_id
_entity_poly.type
_entity_poly.pdbx_seq_one_letter_code
_entity_poly.pdbx_strand_id
1 'polypeptide(L)'
;NVLIESGVSSGDMQRAYAREFSVDFIRAMLFSSQDHCDLYDLLPLNEQGQLEWVFTDVLYAHMRVDVAVKRVVAMNGHQKAEIYVVDDIGDLSSRPRLYEIIGSAMGISDVLTVDRPVTGIFGTVVFEQGQLVIGNLPE
;
A
#
# COMPACT_ATOMS: atom_id res chain seq x y z
N ASN A 1 -5.88 -17.06 18.11
CA ASN A 1 -7.07 -16.52 18.81
C ASN A 1 -7.25 -15.07 18.42
N VAL A 2 -8.22 -14.78 17.56
CA VAL A 2 -8.56 -13.42 17.13
C VAL A 2 -9.81 -13.00 17.90
N LEU A 3 -9.77 -11.83 18.56
CA LEU A 3 -10.93 -11.20 19.18
C LEU A 3 -11.38 -10.06 18.27
N ILE A 4 -12.64 -10.08 17.83
CA ILE A 4 -13.23 -9.02 17.02
C ILE A 4 -14.35 -8.38 17.85
N GLU A 5 -14.14 -7.15 18.29
CA GLU A 5 -15.16 -6.36 18.97
C GLU A 5 -15.73 -5.30 18.02
N SER A 6 -16.99 -5.46 17.62
CA SER A 6 -17.72 -4.38 16.94
C SER A 6 -18.14 -3.35 17.99
N GLY A 7 -17.29 -2.36 18.25
CA GLY A 7 -17.63 -1.24 19.13
C GLY A 7 -18.73 -0.39 18.50
N VAL A 8 -20.01 -0.71 18.75
CA VAL A 8 -21.13 0.06 18.18
C VAL A 8 -22.35 0.10 19.11
N SER A 9 -22.87 1.32 19.27
CA SER A 9 -24.03 1.67 20.09
C SER A 9 -25.37 1.15 19.52
N SER A 10 -26.43 1.17 20.31
CA SER A 10 -27.77 0.74 19.90
C SER A 10 -28.38 1.67 18.85
N GLY A 11 -28.66 1.13 17.65
CA GLY A 11 -29.44 1.82 16.61
C GLY A 11 -28.73 2.04 15.27
N ASP A 12 -27.46 1.65 15.16
CA ASP A 12 -26.68 1.89 13.95
C ASP A 12 -27.00 0.90 12.82
N MET A 13 -27.51 1.38 11.68
CA MET A 13 -27.77 0.57 10.49
C MET A 13 -26.48 0.06 9.81
N GLN A 14 -25.30 0.57 10.19
CA GLN A 14 -24.01 0.00 9.79
C GLN A 14 -23.74 -1.39 10.40
N ARG A 15 -24.61 -1.86 11.31
CA ARG A 15 -24.57 -3.22 11.88
C ARG A 15 -24.64 -4.34 10.85
N ALA A 16 -25.35 -4.15 9.73
CA ALA A 16 -25.44 -5.18 8.69
C ALA A 16 -24.09 -5.33 8.00
N TYR A 17 -23.56 -4.21 7.49
CA TYR A 17 -22.27 -4.17 6.79
C TYR A 17 -21.10 -4.59 7.66
N ALA A 18 -21.02 -4.14 8.92
CA ALA A 18 -19.94 -4.54 9.82
C ALA A 18 -19.98 -6.04 10.16
N ARG A 19 -21.18 -6.62 10.25
CA ARG A 19 -21.34 -8.08 10.48
C ARG A 19 -21.06 -8.88 9.22
N GLU A 20 -21.52 -8.42 8.08
CA GLU A 20 -21.25 -9.03 6.78
C GLU A 20 -19.75 -9.05 6.51
N PHE A 21 -19.08 -7.91 6.66
CA PHE A 21 -17.63 -7.78 6.61
C PHE A 21 -16.92 -8.74 7.59
N SER A 22 -17.37 -8.80 8.85
CA SER A 22 -16.75 -9.68 9.85
C SER A 22 -16.91 -11.16 9.50
N VAL A 23 -18.06 -11.55 8.97
CA VAL A 23 -18.34 -12.93 8.55
C VAL A 23 -17.52 -13.29 7.30
N ASP A 24 -17.45 -12.39 6.33
CA ASP A 24 -16.68 -12.58 5.11
C ASP A 24 -15.18 -12.65 5.39
N PHE A 25 -14.69 -11.81 6.31
CA PHE A 25 -13.30 -11.86 6.78
C PHE A 25 -12.96 -13.17 7.49
N ILE A 26 -13.82 -13.63 8.41
CA ILE A 26 -13.62 -14.93 9.08
C ILE A 26 -13.65 -16.07 8.06
N ARG A 27 -14.55 -16.00 7.07
CA ARG A 27 -14.64 -17.00 6.00
C ARG A 27 -13.39 -17.01 5.13
N ALA A 28 -12.91 -15.84 4.69
CA ALA A 28 -11.70 -15.70 3.90
C ALA A 28 -10.48 -16.24 4.66
N MET A 29 -10.34 -15.91 5.95
CA MET A 29 -9.25 -16.41 6.80
C MET A 29 -9.31 -17.93 7.03
N LEU A 30 -10.50 -18.51 7.14
CA LEU A 30 -10.67 -19.96 7.29
C LEU A 30 -10.38 -20.74 6.01
N PHE A 31 -10.52 -20.10 4.83
CA PHE A 31 -10.33 -20.74 3.53
C PHE A 31 -9.08 -20.29 2.77
N SER A 32 -8.28 -19.36 3.32
CA SER A 32 -7.04 -18.93 2.68
C SER A 32 -5.97 -20.02 2.79
N SER A 33 -5.61 -20.65 1.67
CA SER A 33 -4.35 -21.36 1.52
C SER A 33 -3.20 -20.36 1.36
N GLN A 34 -1.99 -20.72 1.78
CA GLN A 34 -0.76 -19.91 1.62
C GLN A 34 -0.27 -19.88 0.17
N ASP A 35 -1.15 -19.60 -0.79
CA ASP A 35 -0.78 -19.48 -2.19
C ASP A 35 -0.49 -18.03 -2.56
N HIS A 36 0.43 -17.87 -3.52
CA HIS A 36 0.87 -16.58 -4.07
C HIS A 36 -0.34 -15.77 -4.58
N CYS A 37 -0.37 -14.48 -4.24
CA CYS A 37 -1.51 -13.60 -4.46
C CYS A 37 -1.26 -12.67 -5.65
N ASP A 38 -1.92 -12.93 -6.77
CA ASP A 38 -1.83 -12.14 -8.01
C ASP A 38 -2.78 -10.91 -8.02
N LEU A 39 -3.41 -10.59 -6.89
CA LEU A 39 -4.40 -9.50 -6.78
C LEU A 39 -3.79 -8.14 -7.19
N TYR A 40 -2.49 -7.96 -6.98
CA TYR A 40 -1.77 -6.74 -7.35
C TYR A 40 -1.54 -6.59 -8.86
N ASP A 41 -1.37 -7.70 -9.58
CA ASP A 41 -1.33 -7.70 -11.05
C ASP A 41 -2.71 -7.43 -11.67
N LEU A 42 -3.77 -7.54 -10.86
CA LEU A 42 -5.15 -7.25 -11.25
C LEU A 42 -5.57 -5.81 -10.91
N LEU A 43 -4.70 -4.98 -10.31
CA LEU A 43 -5.00 -3.56 -10.13
C LEU A 43 -5.21 -2.88 -11.50
N PRO A 44 -6.24 -2.03 -11.62
CA PRO A 44 -6.52 -1.34 -12.88
C PRO A 44 -5.34 -0.45 -13.28
N LEU A 45 -5.05 -0.41 -14.58
CA LEU A 45 -4.06 0.51 -15.14
C LEU A 45 -4.41 1.94 -14.77
N ASN A 46 -3.40 2.71 -14.37
CA ASN A 46 -3.55 4.12 -14.04
C ASN A 46 -3.68 4.97 -15.32
N GLU A 47 -4.82 4.85 -15.99
CA GLU A 47 -5.11 5.52 -17.27
C GLU A 47 -5.30 7.04 -17.12
N GLN A 48 -5.60 7.51 -15.91
CA GLN A 48 -5.87 8.92 -15.61
C GLN A 48 -4.64 9.68 -15.09
N GLY A 49 -3.47 9.02 -14.99
CA GLY A 49 -2.24 9.66 -14.53
C GLY A 49 -2.28 10.11 -13.06
N GLN A 50 -3.01 9.38 -12.23
CA GLN A 50 -3.15 9.59 -10.79
C GLN A 50 -1.85 9.18 -10.06
N LEU A 51 -1.72 9.48 -8.77
CA LEU A 51 -0.64 8.87 -7.98
C LEU A 51 -0.97 7.38 -7.75
N GLU A 52 -0.04 6.48 -8.06
CA GLU A 52 -0.30 5.04 -7.99
C GLU A 52 -0.45 4.58 -6.54
N TRP A 53 0.62 4.60 -5.75
CA TRP A 53 0.55 4.32 -4.30
C TRP A 53 0.95 5.56 -3.50
N VAL A 54 0.09 5.97 -2.57
CA VAL A 54 0.37 7.08 -1.65
C VAL A 54 0.42 6.55 -0.23
N PHE A 55 1.59 6.64 0.38
CA PHE A 55 1.79 6.36 1.80
C PHE A 55 1.66 7.68 2.57
N THR A 56 0.61 7.83 3.38
CA THR A 56 0.31 9.07 4.09
C THR A 56 0.96 9.12 5.47
N ASP A 57 1.23 10.32 5.99
CA ASP A 57 1.76 10.50 7.35
C ASP A 57 3.08 9.73 7.63
N VAL A 58 3.95 9.57 6.63
CA VAL A 58 5.25 8.91 6.78
C VAL A 58 6.22 9.82 7.52
N LEU A 59 6.91 9.31 8.55
CA LEU A 59 7.96 10.06 9.25
C LEU A 59 9.24 10.09 8.40
N TYR A 60 9.55 11.24 7.83
CA TYR A 60 10.73 11.45 6.99
C TYR A 60 11.38 12.80 7.29
N ALA A 61 12.71 12.81 7.46
CA ALA A 61 13.48 14.03 7.74
C ALA A 61 12.91 14.90 8.89
N HIS A 62 12.45 14.26 9.97
CA HIS A 62 11.80 14.90 11.12
C HIS A 62 10.46 15.60 10.82
N MET A 63 9.82 15.29 9.69
CA MET A 63 8.50 15.78 9.30
C MET A 63 7.57 14.62 8.95
N ARG A 64 6.27 14.87 8.98
CA ARG A 64 5.26 13.96 8.42
C ARG A 64 4.94 14.39 7.00
N VAL A 65 5.09 13.47 6.05
CA VAL A 65 4.85 13.72 4.63
C VAL A 65 4.09 12.55 4.02
N ASP A 66 3.40 12.81 2.91
CA ASP A 66 2.92 11.79 2.02
C ASP A 66 4.04 11.44 1.03
N VAL A 67 4.20 10.15 0.74
CA VAL A 67 5.17 9.63 -0.24
C VAL A 67 4.40 8.89 -1.32
N ALA A 68 4.53 9.35 -2.56
CA ALA A 68 4.00 8.64 -3.72
C ALA A 68 5.07 7.74 -4.32
N VAL A 69 4.69 6.49 -4.61
CA VAL A 69 5.51 5.50 -5.30
C VAL A 69 4.76 5.03 -6.54
N LYS A 70 5.47 4.95 -7.66
CA LYS A 70 4.95 4.41 -8.92
C LYS A 70 5.80 3.25 -9.39
N ARG A 71 5.16 2.32 -10.11
CA ARG A 71 5.84 1.23 -10.79
C ARG A 71 6.28 1.68 -12.18
N VAL A 72 7.54 1.42 -12.50
CA VAL A 72 8.13 1.66 -13.81
C VAL A 72 8.63 0.35 -14.38
N VAL A 73 8.28 0.09 -15.63
CA VAL A 73 8.83 -1.03 -16.39
C VAL A 73 10.19 -0.61 -16.94
N ALA A 74 11.24 -1.29 -16.51
CA ALA A 74 12.58 -1.16 -17.07
C ALA A 74 12.91 -2.38 -17.92
N MET A 75 13.52 -2.15 -19.09
CA MET A 75 14.06 -3.21 -19.93
C MET A 75 15.54 -3.37 -19.61
N ASN A 76 15.91 -4.50 -19.01
CA ASN A 76 17.32 -4.87 -18.82
C ASN A 76 17.68 -5.99 -19.82
N GLY A 77 18.18 -5.59 -20.99
CA GLY A 77 18.42 -6.51 -22.10
C GLY A 77 17.12 -7.14 -22.62
N HIS A 78 16.97 -8.45 -22.44
CA HIS A 78 15.78 -9.20 -22.88
C HIS A 78 14.76 -9.48 -21.76
N GLN A 79 15.02 -9.04 -20.53
CA GLN A 79 14.10 -9.21 -19.40
C GLN A 79 13.41 -7.90 -19.07
N LYS A 80 12.08 -7.97 -18.98
CA LYS A 80 11.23 -6.92 -18.41
C LYS A 80 11.35 -7.01 -16.89
N ALA A 81 11.85 -5.95 -16.26
CA ALA A 81 11.92 -5.84 -14.82
C ALA A 81 10.99 -4.71 -14.35
N GLU A 82 10.33 -4.92 -13.22
CA GLU A 82 9.53 -3.90 -12.56
C GLU A 82 10.39 -3.23 -11.50
N ILE A 83 10.41 -1.89 -11.51
CA ILE A 83 11.17 -1.08 -10.57
C ILE A 83 10.23 -0.04 -9.98
N TYR A 84 10.20 0.03 -8.65
CA TYR A 84 9.44 1.03 -7.92
C TYR A 84 10.30 2.27 -7.71
N VAL A 85 9.77 3.42 -8.08
CA VAL A 85 10.44 4.71 -7.94
C VAL A 85 9.58 5.68 -7.17
N VAL A 86 10.22 6.62 -6.48
CA VAL A 86 9.54 7.74 -5.84
C VAL A 86 8.95 8.63 -6.93
N ASP A 87 7.64 8.85 -6.88
CA ASP A 87 6.93 9.72 -7.81
C ASP A 87 6.84 11.15 -7.30
N ASP A 88 6.49 11.32 -6.02
CA ASP A 88 6.36 12.63 -5.38
C ASP A 88 6.51 12.52 -3.85
N ILE A 89 6.86 13.62 -3.17
CA ILE A 89 6.99 13.69 -1.71
C ILE A 89 6.48 15.05 -1.22
N GLY A 90 5.61 15.06 -0.22
CA GLY A 90 5.15 16.30 0.41
C GLY A 90 3.73 16.18 0.93
N ASP A 91 2.95 17.26 0.85
CA ASP A 91 1.50 17.20 1.08
C ASP A 91 0.81 16.85 -0.23
N LEU A 92 0.36 15.60 -0.35
CA LEU A 92 -0.25 15.07 -1.57
C LEU A 92 -1.78 14.97 -1.45
N SER A 93 -2.38 15.53 -0.39
CA SER A 93 -3.83 15.49 -0.11
C SER A 93 -4.70 15.97 -1.28
N SER A 94 -4.20 16.93 -2.05
CA SER A 94 -4.90 17.50 -3.21
C SER A 94 -4.78 16.69 -4.49
N ARG A 95 -3.89 15.70 -4.56
CA ARG A 95 -3.63 14.90 -5.76
C ARG A 95 -4.52 13.64 -5.77
N PRO A 96 -5.24 13.35 -6.86
CA PRO A 96 -5.96 12.10 -7.02
C PRO A 96 -5.00 10.92 -6.91
N ARG A 97 -5.40 9.92 -6.13
CA ARG A 97 -4.59 8.74 -5.79
C ARG A 97 -5.38 7.47 -6.07
N LEU A 98 -4.72 6.47 -6.63
CA LEU A 98 -5.31 5.17 -6.94
C LEU A 98 -5.39 4.32 -5.66
N TYR A 99 -4.33 4.33 -4.85
CA TYR A 99 -4.25 3.60 -3.60
C TYR A 99 -3.63 4.45 -2.49
N GLU A 100 -4.18 4.33 -1.27
CA GLU A 100 -3.74 5.07 -0.09
C GLU A 100 -3.48 4.12 1.07
N ILE A 101 -2.34 4.30 1.74
CA ILE A 101 -1.96 3.52 2.92
C ILE A 101 -1.50 4.49 4.02
N ILE A 102 -2.02 4.32 5.24
CA ILE A 102 -1.53 5.08 6.39
C ILE A 102 -0.13 4.60 6.77
N GLY A 103 0.83 5.49 6.63
CA GLY A 103 2.26 5.27 6.82
C GLY A 103 2.83 5.75 8.16
N SER A 104 1.97 6.01 9.15
CA SER A 104 2.37 6.55 10.46
C SER A 104 3.43 5.73 11.20
N ALA A 105 3.48 4.41 10.96
CA ALA A 105 4.45 3.46 11.51
C ALA A 105 5.60 3.10 10.55
N MET A 106 5.65 3.70 9.35
CA MET A 106 6.64 3.37 8.32
C MET A 106 7.98 4.07 8.59
N GLY A 107 9.07 3.40 8.20
CA GLY A 107 10.43 3.84 8.42
C GLY A 107 11.20 3.94 7.11
N ILE A 108 11.77 5.12 6.86
CA ILE A 108 12.60 5.37 5.68
C ILE A 108 14.08 5.29 6.08
N SER A 109 14.84 4.40 5.45
CA SER A 109 16.27 4.19 5.72
C SER A 109 17.17 5.14 4.95
N ASP A 110 16.72 5.61 3.79
CA ASP A 110 17.53 6.37 2.84
C ASP A 110 16.84 7.65 2.36
N VAL A 111 17.62 8.57 1.80
CA VAL A 111 17.08 9.81 1.24
C VAL A 111 16.18 9.48 0.05
N LEU A 112 14.89 9.83 0.18
CA LEU A 112 13.95 9.73 -0.93
C LEU A 112 14.21 10.85 -1.93
N THR A 113 14.37 10.47 -3.19
CA THR A 113 14.60 11.39 -4.31
C THR A 113 13.61 11.05 -5.42
N VAL A 114 12.89 12.05 -5.92
CA VAL A 114 11.93 11.88 -7.02
C VAL A 114 12.62 11.26 -8.24
N ASP A 115 11.92 10.35 -8.91
CA ASP A 115 12.37 9.53 -10.04
C ASP A 115 13.59 8.64 -9.74
N ARG A 116 13.89 8.38 -8.46
CA ARG A 116 14.89 7.38 -8.03
C ARG A 116 14.21 6.16 -7.41
N PRO A 117 14.88 5.00 -7.46
CA PRO A 117 14.40 3.78 -6.82
C PRO A 117 14.10 4.01 -5.33
N VAL A 118 12.92 3.60 -4.88
CA VAL A 118 12.54 3.72 -3.47
C VAL A 118 13.31 2.69 -2.63
N THR A 119 13.79 3.09 -1.46
CA THR A 119 14.37 2.19 -0.46
C THR A 119 13.79 2.55 0.91
N GLY A 120 13.19 1.57 1.58
CA GLY A 120 12.52 1.80 2.86
C GLY A 120 11.52 0.71 3.24
N ILE A 121 11.05 0.80 4.49
CA ILE A 121 10.10 -0.14 5.09
C ILE A 121 8.75 0.57 5.27
N PHE A 122 7.81 0.22 4.42
CA PHE A 122 6.45 0.72 4.38
C PHE A 122 5.49 -0.30 5.01
N GLY A 123 5.65 -0.52 6.32
CA GLY A 123 4.84 -1.49 7.06
C GLY A 123 5.26 -2.92 6.72
N THR A 124 4.38 -3.69 6.09
CA THR A 124 4.69 -5.04 5.57
C THR A 124 5.47 -5.00 4.26
N VAL A 125 5.51 -3.86 3.58
CA VAL A 125 6.12 -3.67 2.26
C VAL A 125 7.54 -3.15 2.42
N VAL A 126 8.51 -3.89 1.91
CA VAL A 126 9.94 -3.57 2.00
C VAL A 126 10.49 -3.39 0.60
N PHE A 127 11.01 -2.19 0.33
CA PHE A 127 11.73 -1.90 -0.91
C PHE A 127 13.23 -1.81 -0.65
N GLU A 128 14.00 -2.46 -1.53
CA GLU A 128 15.46 -2.35 -1.58
C GLU A 128 15.85 -1.94 -3.00
N GLN A 129 16.34 -0.71 -3.16
CA GLN A 129 16.75 -0.16 -4.47
C GLN A 129 15.66 -0.30 -5.55
N GLY A 130 14.41 -0.05 -5.18
CA GLY A 130 13.24 -0.14 -6.05
C GLY A 130 12.81 -1.57 -6.38
N GLN A 131 13.40 -2.59 -5.78
CA GLN A 131 12.90 -3.96 -5.80
C GLN A 131 12.03 -4.21 -4.58
N LEU A 132 10.88 -4.83 -4.78
CA LEU A 132 10.06 -5.32 -3.67
C LEU A 132 10.68 -6.61 -3.14
N VAL A 133 11.20 -6.58 -1.90
CA VAL A 133 11.91 -7.72 -1.30
C VAL A 133 10.95 -8.61 -0.52
N ILE A 134 10.07 -7.98 0.28
CA ILE A 134 9.06 -8.64 1.09
C ILE A 134 7.86 -7.71 1.15
N GLY A 135 6.66 -8.27 1.00
CA GLY A 135 5.46 -7.57 1.38
C GLY A 135 4.24 -8.02 0.63
N ASN A 136 3.17 -8.20 1.39
CA ASN A 136 1.82 -8.12 0.86
C ASN A 136 1.32 -6.75 1.28
N LEU A 137 0.95 -5.95 0.28
CA LEU A 137 0.22 -4.73 0.54
C LEU A 137 -1.12 -5.11 1.20
N PRO A 138 -1.57 -4.38 2.24
CA PRO A 138 -2.82 -4.67 2.92
C PRO A 138 -4.00 -4.68 1.93
N GLU A 139 -5.03 -5.50 2.18
CA GLU A 139 -6.29 -5.42 1.43
C GLU A 139 -7.00 -4.08 1.68
#